data_AF-A0A954XSN7-F1
#
_entry.id   AF-A0A954XSN7-F1
#
_cell.length_a   1.000
_cell.length_b   1.000
_cell.length_c   1.000
_cell.angle_alpha   90.00
_cell.angle_beta   90.00
_cell.angle_gamma   90.00
#
_symmetry.space_group_name_H-M   'P 1'
#
loop_
_entity.id
_entity.type
_entity.pdbx_description
1 polymer ?
#
loop_
_entity_poly.entity_id
_entity_poly.type
_entity_poly.pdbx_seq_one_letter_code
_entity_poly.pdbx_strand_id
1 'polypeptide(L)'
;MLVYVNNFLFEPAQGPDQIVQLVAKWVGQRAKSYVDTARLAEGIRELKLKDGSTLTSRATWSADKGRTYPFWFCAQLSHRDEKISGRRWITEIGLHQEAEGQAIECSLLLRTDEVSARVNASIQVTRPKLVEQLIQSCNPLGQTPGLKVKQLTLESASAFLREVERDERNYPIVILSTNRDNEFPVTPERLRSILVGLADVVCVPAEEDTFAIEEIVGRRFMAFGGALNI
;
A
#
# COMPACT_ATOMS: atom_id res chain seq x y z
N MET A 1 -1.51 -16.17 7.91
CA MET A 1 -0.29 -15.34 8.00
C MET A 1 -0.56 -13.98 7.38
N LEU A 2 -0.15 -12.88 8.03
CA LEU A 2 -0.20 -11.55 7.43
C LEU A 2 0.86 -11.42 6.32
N VAL A 3 0.48 -10.86 5.18
CA VAL A 3 1.37 -10.70 4.01
C VAL A 3 1.61 -9.24 3.68
N TYR A 4 0.56 -8.41 3.74
CA TYR A 4 0.63 -6.99 3.50
C TYR A 4 -0.40 -6.27 4.36
N VAL A 5 -0.03 -5.14 4.94
CA VAL A 5 -0.94 -4.23 5.64
C VAL A 5 -0.50 -2.81 5.36
N ASN A 6 -1.43 -1.94 5.02
CA ASN A 6 -1.15 -0.54 4.77
C ASN A 6 -2.37 0.34 5.05
N ASN A 7 -2.13 1.60 5.37
CA ASN A 7 -3.16 2.61 5.55
C ASN A 7 -2.80 3.86 4.74
N PHE A 8 -3.79 4.40 4.04
CA PHE A 8 -3.65 5.57 3.18
C PHE A 8 -4.67 6.62 3.57
N LEU A 9 -4.32 7.88 3.32
CA LEU A 9 -5.26 8.99 3.35
C LEU A 9 -5.41 9.51 1.92
N PHE A 10 -6.64 9.52 1.41
CA PHE A 10 -6.95 9.88 0.04
C PHE A 10 -7.91 11.07 -0.05
N GLU A 11 -7.74 11.90 -1.08
CA GLU A 11 -8.68 12.96 -1.47
C GLU A 11 -9.20 12.71 -2.90
N PRO A 12 -10.01 11.66 -3.09
CA PRO A 12 -10.53 11.31 -4.41
C PRO A 12 -11.52 12.36 -4.92
N ALA A 13 -11.43 12.70 -6.21
CA ALA A 13 -12.29 13.70 -6.84
C ALA A 13 -13.79 13.34 -6.80
N GLN A 14 -14.12 12.04 -6.74
CA GLN A 14 -15.49 11.54 -6.66
C GLN A 14 -15.81 10.95 -5.28
N GLY A 15 -15.08 11.36 -4.23
CA GLY A 15 -15.29 10.85 -2.88
C GLY A 15 -15.06 9.32 -2.76
N PRO A 16 -15.64 8.67 -1.74
CA PRO A 16 -15.42 7.23 -1.50
C PRO A 16 -15.90 6.35 -2.65
N ASP A 17 -16.86 6.80 -3.46
CA ASP A 17 -17.37 6.04 -4.60
C ASP A 17 -16.29 5.73 -5.64
N GLN A 18 -15.31 6.62 -5.81
CA GLN A 18 -14.17 6.36 -6.67
C GLN A 18 -13.37 5.14 -6.19
N ILE A 19 -13.14 5.04 -4.88
CA ILE A 19 -12.41 3.93 -4.28
C ILE A 19 -13.22 2.64 -4.41
N VAL A 20 -14.52 2.67 -4.12
CA VAL A 20 -15.41 1.51 -4.28
C VAL A 20 -15.46 1.04 -5.74
N GLN A 21 -15.46 1.95 -6.70
CA GLN A 21 -15.38 1.64 -8.13
C GLN A 21 -14.07 0.92 -8.49
N LEU A 22 -12.93 1.40 -7.96
CA LEU A 22 -11.63 0.76 -8.17
C LEU A 22 -11.58 -0.64 -7.55
N VAL A 23 -12.14 -0.82 -6.35
CA VAL A 23 -12.30 -2.14 -5.71
C VAL A 23 -13.13 -3.07 -6.60
N ALA A 24 -14.31 -2.63 -7.06
CA ALA A 24 -15.18 -3.42 -7.92
C ALA A 24 -14.46 -3.84 -9.21
N LYS A 25 -13.76 -2.90 -9.86
CA LYS A 25 -12.98 -3.15 -11.08
C LYS A 25 -11.86 -4.16 -10.84
N TRP A 26 -11.09 -3.98 -9.77
CA TRP A 26 -9.99 -4.88 -9.41
C TRP A 26 -10.49 -6.30 -9.14
N VAL A 27 -11.53 -6.44 -8.31
CA VAL A 27 -12.14 -7.74 -8.01
C VAL A 27 -12.66 -8.39 -9.30
N GLY A 28 -13.37 -7.62 -10.13
CA GLY A 28 -13.93 -8.11 -11.38
C GLY A 28 -12.87 -8.61 -12.36
N GLN A 29 -11.77 -7.86 -12.53
CA GLN A 29 -10.64 -8.25 -13.37
C GLN A 29 -10.00 -9.55 -12.86
N ARG A 30 -9.75 -9.65 -11.55
CA ARG A 30 -9.09 -10.82 -10.95
C ARG A 30 -9.96 -12.07 -11.04
N ALA A 31 -11.26 -11.94 -10.79
CA ALA A 31 -12.20 -13.05 -10.84
C ALA A 31 -12.78 -13.32 -12.25
N LYS A 32 -12.36 -12.56 -13.27
CA LYS A 32 -12.93 -12.57 -14.63
C LYS A 32 -14.46 -12.45 -14.63
N SER A 33 -14.98 -11.62 -13.74
CA SER A 33 -16.41 -11.42 -13.51
C SER A 33 -16.74 -9.93 -13.51
N TYR A 34 -18.00 -9.59 -13.76
CA TYR A 34 -18.50 -8.24 -13.50
C TYR A 34 -18.84 -8.11 -12.00
N VAL A 35 -18.52 -6.97 -11.41
CA VAL A 35 -18.91 -6.58 -10.05
C VAL A 35 -19.61 -5.23 -10.17
N ASP A 36 -20.89 -5.19 -9.81
CA ASP A 36 -21.68 -3.98 -9.78
C ASP A 36 -21.21 -3.07 -8.63
N THR A 37 -20.77 -1.86 -8.96
CA THR A 37 -20.24 -0.87 -8.01
C THR A 37 -21.32 -0.38 -7.04
N ALA A 38 -22.53 -0.12 -7.52
CA ALA A 38 -23.61 0.37 -6.67
C ALA A 38 -24.00 -0.71 -5.64
N ARG A 39 -24.12 -1.96 -6.10
CA ARG A 39 -24.38 -3.09 -5.19
C ARG A 39 -23.24 -3.32 -4.20
N LEU A 40 -21.98 -3.15 -4.64
CA LEU A 40 -20.82 -3.27 -3.75
C LEU A 40 -20.88 -2.20 -2.65
N ALA A 41 -21.19 -0.96 -3.02
CA ALA A 41 -21.34 0.16 -2.08
C ALA A 41 -22.47 -0.12 -1.07
N GLU A 42 -23.64 -0.55 -1.55
CA GLU A 42 -24.80 -0.85 -0.69
C GLU A 42 -24.51 -1.97 0.33
N GLY A 43 -23.67 -2.92 -0.05
CA GLY A 43 -23.30 -4.05 0.79
C GLY A 43 -23.68 -5.39 0.15
N ILE A 44 -22.75 -6.33 0.21
CA ILE A 44 -22.90 -7.68 -0.32
C ILE A 44 -22.71 -8.65 0.83
N ARG A 45 -23.79 -9.34 1.24
CA ARG A 45 -23.68 -10.41 2.24
C ARG A 45 -22.74 -11.51 1.76
N GLU A 46 -22.94 -11.97 0.54
CA GLU A 46 -22.08 -12.95 -0.14
C GLU A 46 -22.32 -12.91 -1.64
N LEU A 47 -21.25 -12.80 -2.43
CA LEU A 47 -21.26 -12.92 -3.88
C LEU A 47 -20.21 -13.95 -4.29
N LYS A 48 -20.65 -15.07 -4.88
CA LYS A 48 -19.77 -16.03 -5.54
C LYS A 48 -19.42 -15.53 -6.94
N LEU A 49 -18.13 -15.49 -7.25
CA LEU A 49 -17.61 -15.05 -8.54
C LEU A 49 -17.25 -16.26 -9.42
N LYS A 50 -17.03 -16.02 -10.72
CA LYS A 50 -16.84 -17.09 -11.72
C LYS A 50 -15.64 -17.99 -11.46
N ASP A 51 -14.58 -17.46 -10.85
CA ASP A 51 -13.37 -18.20 -10.47
C ASP A 51 -13.52 -18.98 -9.14
N GLY A 52 -14.73 -19.00 -8.55
CA GLY A 52 -15.00 -19.63 -7.26
C GLY A 52 -14.61 -18.78 -6.04
N SER A 53 -14.15 -17.54 -6.25
CA SER A 53 -13.91 -16.61 -5.15
C SER A 53 -15.20 -16.07 -4.56
N THR A 54 -15.09 -15.51 -3.36
CA THR A 54 -16.21 -14.95 -2.60
C THR A 54 -15.90 -13.51 -2.25
N LEU A 55 -16.80 -12.60 -2.63
CA LEU A 55 -16.78 -11.19 -2.28
C LEU A 55 -17.88 -10.90 -1.27
N THR A 56 -17.54 -10.17 -0.21
CA THR A 56 -18.49 -9.60 0.73
C THR A 56 -18.20 -8.12 0.91
N SER A 57 -19.21 -7.33 1.26
CA SER A 57 -19.04 -5.93 1.64
C SER A 57 -20.12 -5.48 2.61
N ARG A 58 -19.82 -4.44 3.38
CA ARG A 58 -20.77 -3.73 4.24
C ARG A 58 -20.46 -2.25 4.20
N ALA A 59 -21.47 -1.43 4.37
CA ALA A 59 -21.28 0.00 4.60
C ALA A 59 -22.35 0.55 5.53
N THR A 60 -22.07 1.72 6.12
CA THR A 60 -23.04 2.47 6.90
C THR A 60 -23.96 3.26 5.98
N TRP A 61 -25.26 3.00 6.10
CA TRP A 61 -26.31 3.66 5.34
C TRP A 61 -27.38 4.20 6.30
N SER A 62 -28.00 5.33 5.94
CA SER A 62 -29.22 5.78 6.61
C SER A 62 -30.42 4.94 6.18
N ALA A 63 -31.52 5.06 6.93
CA ALA A 63 -32.76 4.32 6.67
C ALA A 63 -33.38 4.62 5.29
N ASP A 64 -33.06 5.77 4.69
CA ASP A 64 -33.46 6.20 3.35
C ASP A 64 -32.43 5.85 2.25
N LYS A 65 -31.42 5.03 2.57
CA LYS A 65 -30.28 4.67 1.70
C LYS A 65 -29.39 5.84 1.31
N GLY A 66 -29.41 6.94 2.05
CA GLY A 66 -28.42 8.00 1.97
C GLY A 66 -27.07 7.62 2.61
N ARG A 67 -25.99 8.25 2.15
CA ARG A 67 -24.68 8.14 2.82
C ARG A 67 -24.76 8.85 4.16
N THR A 68 -24.42 8.14 5.24
CA THR A 68 -24.34 8.71 6.60
C THR A 68 -22.89 8.81 7.03
N TYR A 69 -22.60 9.87 7.78
CA TYR A 69 -21.30 10.15 8.36
C TYR A 69 -21.31 9.93 9.89
N PRO A 70 -20.26 9.33 10.49
CA PRO A 70 -19.04 8.83 9.84
C PRO A 70 -19.35 7.66 8.91
N PHE A 71 -18.77 7.73 7.70
CA PHE A 71 -18.98 6.74 6.66
C PHE A 71 -17.96 5.63 6.81
N TRP A 72 -18.45 4.41 7.01
CA TRP A 72 -17.66 3.19 7.05
C TRP A 72 -18.03 2.31 5.87
N PHE A 73 -17.02 1.78 5.20
CA PHE A 73 -17.19 0.73 4.19
C PHE A 73 -16.14 -0.35 4.43
N CYS A 74 -16.51 -1.61 4.25
CA CYS A 74 -15.56 -2.70 4.15
C CYS A 74 -15.90 -3.62 2.99
N ALA A 75 -14.88 -4.14 2.34
CA ALA A 75 -14.99 -5.22 1.36
C ALA A 75 -13.94 -6.29 1.63
N GLN A 76 -14.33 -7.56 1.50
CA GLN A 76 -13.43 -8.69 1.64
C GLN A 76 -13.53 -9.58 0.41
N LEU A 77 -12.40 -9.83 -0.24
CA LEU A 77 -12.26 -10.83 -1.29
C LEU A 77 -11.51 -12.05 -0.75
N SER A 78 -12.13 -13.21 -0.82
CA SER A 78 -11.54 -14.49 -0.43
C SER A 78 -11.43 -15.42 -1.65
N HIS A 79 -10.25 -15.99 -1.87
CA HIS A 79 -10.03 -16.95 -2.96
C HIS A 79 -8.99 -18.02 -2.61
N ARG A 80 -9.03 -19.14 -3.34
CA ARG A 80 -8.00 -20.19 -3.20
C ARG A 80 -6.68 -19.72 -3.79
N ASP A 81 -5.58 -20.22 -3.27
CA ASP A 81 -4.28 -20.14 -3.94
C ASP A 81 -4.31 -21.02 -5.19
N GLU A 82 -3.74 -20.52 -6.30
CA GLU A 82 -3.73 -21.24 -7.58
C GLU A 82 -2.71 -22.39 -7.62
N LYS A 83 -1.67 -22.32 -6.79
CA LYS A 83 -0.56 -23.28 -6.78
C LYS A 83 -0.57 -24.17 -5.54
N ILE A 84 -1.03 -23.65 -4.41
CA ILE A 84 -0.98 -24.32 -3.11
C ILE A 84 -2.37 -24.76 -2.66
N SER A 85 -2.68 -26.04 -2.85
CA SER A 85 -3.93 -26.61 -2.34
C SER A 85 -3.99 -26.50 -0.82
N GLY A 86 -5.13 -26.05 -0.29
CA GLY A 86 -5.33 -25.84 1.14
C GLY A 86 -4.91 -24.46 1.66
N ARG A 87 -4.45 -23.55 0.79
CA ARG A 87 -4.24 -22.13 1.10
C ARG A 87 -5.38 -21.28 0.56
N ARG A 88 -5.79 -20.28 1.34
CA ARG A 88 -6.76 -19.26 0.96
C ARG A 88 -6.14 -17.87 1.12
N TRP A 89 -6.29 -17.02 0.12
CA TRP A 89 -5.94 -15.62 0.17
C TRP A 89 -7.16 -14.79 0.56
N ILE A 90 -6.95 -13.82 1.43
CA ILE A 90 -7.97 -12.89 1.89
C ILE A 90 -7.42 -11.49 1.76
N THR A 91 -8.08 -10.67 0.95
CA THR A 91 -7.85 -9.22 0.88
C THR A 91 -9.01 -8.50 1.54
N GLU A 92 -8.73 -7.62 2.47
CA GLU A 92 -9.69 -6.76 3.14
C GLU A 92 -9.36 -5.30 2.81
N ILE A 93 -10.40 -4.54 2.48
CA ILE A 93 -10.32 -3.10 2.24
C ILE A 93 -11.31 -2.45 3.20
N GLY A 94 -10.82 -1.52 4.02
CA GLY A 94 -11.65 -0.70 4.90
C GLY A 94 -11.57 0.76 4.48
N LEU A 95 -12.69 1.46 4.51
CA LEU A 95 -12.78 2.91 4.32
C LEU A 95 -13.43 3.52 5.55
N HIS A 96 -12.88 4.65 5.97
CA HIS A 96 -13.45 5.52 6.98
C HIS A 96 -13.38 6.97 6.50
N GLN A 97 -14.49 7.70 6.61
CA GLN A 97 -14.56 9.12 6.32
C GLN A 97 -15.43 9.79 7.39
N GLU A 98 -14.85 10.71 8.15
CA GLU A 98 -15.52 11.34 9.29
C GLU A 98 -16.71 12.22 8.85
N ALA A 99 -16.52 13.04 7.81
CA ALA A 99 -17.52 13.93 7.27
C ALA A 99 -17.38 14.09 5.75
N GLU A 100 -18.43 14.57 5.10
CA GLU A 100 -18.43 14.85 3.67
C GLU A 100 -17.29 15.82 3.28
N GLY A 101 -16.57 15.51 2.21
CA GLY A 101 -15.46 16.31 1.71
C GLY A 101 -14.14 16.18 2.49
N GLN A 102 -14.12 15.47 3.62
CA GLN A 102 -12.85 15.18 4.31
C GLN A 102 -12.09 14.04 3.64
N ALA A 103 -10.78 13.97 3.94
CA ALA A 103 -9.93 12.88 3.50
C ALA A 103 -10.48 11.51 3.96
N ILE A 104 -10.21 10.50 3.15
CA ILE A 104 -10.71 9.14 3.36
C ILE A 104 -9.56 8.28 3.82
N GLU A 105 -9.69 7.74 5.03
CA GLU A 105 -8.82 6.69 5.53
C GLU A 105 -9.13 5.39 4.79
N CYS A 106 -8.11 4.79 4.19
CA CYS A 106 -8.22 3.56 3.43
C CYS A 106 -7.20 2.55 3.91
N SER A 107 -7.68 1.51 4.58
CA SER A 107 -6.87 0.39 5.02
C SER A 107 -6.93 -0.75 3.99
N LEU A 108 -5.79 -1.39 3.74
CA LEU A 108 -5.69 -2.59 2.93
C LEU A 108 -4.91 -3.65 3.68
N LEU A 109 -5.49 -4.84 3.77
CA LEU A 109 -4.87 -6.02 4.35
C LEU A 109 -4.87 -7.16 3.33
N LEU A 110 -3.75 -7.86 3.21
CA LEU A 110 -3.61 -9.14 2.52
C LEU A 110 -3.07 -10.17 3.50
N ARG A 111 -3.79 -11.27 3.65
CA ARG A 111 -3.35 -12.41 4.46
C ARG A 111 -3.65 -13.73 3.76
N THR A 112 -3.00 -14.77 4.24
CA THR A 112 -3.33 -16.14 3.92
C THR A 112 -3.95 -16.84 5.12
N ASP A 113 -4.91 -17.72 4.86
CA ASP A 113 -5.41 -18.70 5.81
C ASP A 113 -5.09 -20.10 5.28
N GLU A 114 -4.33 -20.86 6.06
CA GLU A 114 -4.04 -22.26 5.77
C GLU A 114 -5.18 -23.12 6.33
N VAL A 115 -6.02 -23.64 5.45
CA VAL A 115 -7.14 -24.52 5.82
C VAL A 115 -6.73 -25.99 5.96
N SER A 116 -5.44 -26.30 5.73
CA SER A 116 -4.88 -27.64 5.87
C SER A 116 -3.51 -27.58 6.56
N ALA A 117 -3.31 -28.42 7.58
CA ALA A 117 -2.03 -28.57 8.27
C ALA A 117 -0.91 -29.12 7.38
N ARG A 118 -1.23 -29.60 6.17
CA ARG A 118 -0.25 -30.10 5.20
C ARG A 118 0.43 -28.99 4.39
N VAL A 119 -0.03 -27.75 4.51
CA VAL A 119 0.60 -26.63 3.79
C VAL A 119 1.91 -26.25 4.49
N ASN A 120 3.02 -26.56 3.82
CA ASN A 120 4.38 -26.23 4.26
C ASN A 120 5.10 -25.26 3.31
N ALA A 121 4.48 -24.89 2.20
CA ALA A 121 5.07 -24.00 1.21
C ALA A 121 5.21 -22.58 1.76
N SER A 122 6.36 -21.95 1.53
CA SER A 122 6.57 -20.54 1.87
C SER A 122 5.58 -19.64 1.13
N ILE A 123 5.33 -18.46 1.70
CA ILE A 123 4.48 -17.45 1.08
C ILE A 123 5.35 -16.48 0.28
N GLN A 124 4.97 -16.25 -0.97
CA GLN A 124 5.57 -15.18 -1.75
C GLN A 124 4.90 -13.87 -1.39
N VAL A 125 5.66 -12.97 -0.76
CA VAL A 125 5.18 -11.63 -0.42
C VAL A 125 4.85 -10.86 -1.69
N THR A 126 3.66 -10.28 -1.73
CA THR A 126 3.19 -9.50 -2.89
C THR A 126 2.27 -8.39 -2.43
N ARG A 127 2.26 -7.30 -3.20
CA ARG A 127 1.34 -6.18 -3.01
C ARG A 127 0.16 -6.32 -3.97
N PRO A 128 -1.10 -6.18 -3.50
CA PRO A 128 -2.25 -6.14 -4.39
C PRO A 128 -2.12 -5.02 -5.44
N LYS A 129 -2.40 -5.32 -6.71
CA LYS A 129 -2.43 -4.30 -7.79
C LYS A 129 -3.39 -3.14 -7.51
N LEU A 130 -4.41 -3.38 -6.67
CA LEU A 130 -5.33 -2.34 -6.20
C LEU A 130 -4.60 -1.15 -5.57
N VAL A 131 -3.52 -1.39 -4.81
CA VAL A 131 -2.76 -0.32 -4.15
C VAL A 131 -2.25 0.70 -5.18
N GLU A 132 -1.67 0.22 -6.28
CA GLU A 132 -1.18 1.08 -7.35
C GLU A 132 -2.32 1.86 -8.02
N GLN A 133 -3.46 1.21 -8.25
CA GLN A 133 -4.64 1.86 -8.84
C GLN A 133 -5.17 2.98 -7.94
N LEU A 134 -5.20 2.77 -6.62
CA LEU A 134 -5.63 3.78 -5.64
C LEU A 134 -4.69 4.98 -5.65
N ILE A 135 -3.38 4.76 -5.56
CA ILE A 135 -2.38 5.83 -5.55
C ILE A 135 -2.44 6.69 -6.81
N GLN A 136 -2.64 6.06 -7.97
CA GLN A 136 -2.72 6.78 -9.24
C GLN A 136 -4.02 7.56 -9.42
N SER A 137 -5.10 7.17 -8.74
CA SER A 137 -6.45 7.68 -9.03
C SER A 137 -7.05 8.53 -7.92
N CYS A 138 -6.60 8.37 -6.67
CA CYS A 138 -7.30 8.89 -5.49
C CYS A 138 -6.51 9.96 -4.71
N ASN A 139 -5.50 10.58 -5.34
CA ASN A 139 -4.73 11.69 -4.77
C ASN A 139 -4.31 11.46 -3.29
N PRO A 140 -3.32 10.59 -3.03
CA PRO A 140 -2.85 10.36 -1.68
C PRO A 140 -2.30 11.65 -1.05
N LEU A 141 -2.68 11.92 0.19
CA LEU A 141 -2.20 13.07 0.95
C LEU A 141 -0.68 13.00 1.12
N GLY A 142 -0.02 14.17 1.08
CA GLY A 142 1.44 14.30 1.02
C GLY A 142 2.23 13.70 2.19
N GLN A 143 1.55 13.34 3.28
CA GLN A 143 2.15 12.65 4.43
C GLN A 143 2.28 11.13 4.22
N THR A 144 1.72 10.59 3.14
CA THR A 144 1.88 9.17 2.80
C THR A 144 3.35 8.87 2.47
N PRO A 145 3.99 7.91 3.13
CA PRO A 145 5.39 7.58 2.83
C PRO A 145 5.54 6.94 1.45
N GLY A 146 6.67 7.18 0.79
CA GLY A 146 7.00 6.54 -0.49
C GLY A 146 6.21 7.08 -1.70
N LEU A 147 5.63 8.28 -1.62
CA LEU A 147 5.00 8.93 -2.78
C LEU A 147 6.01 9.32 -3.86
N LYS A 148 7.24 9.67 -3.47
CA LYS A 148 8.34 10.02 -4.37
C LYS A 148 9.64 9.42 -3.88
N VAL A 149 10.57 9.21 -4.81
CA VAL A 149 11.98 8.97 -4.47
C VAL A 149 12.56 10.30 -3.99
N LYS A 150 13.17 10.31 -2.82
CA LYS A 150 13.89 11.47 -2.29
C LYS A 150 15.38 11.31 -2.58
N GLN A 151 16.09 12.43 -2.73
CA GLN A 151 17.54 12.42 -2.89
C GLN A 151 18.21 12.86 -1.59
N LEU A 152 19.19 12.08 -1.13
CA LEU A 152 20.08 12.46 -0.05
C LEU A 152 21.33 13.09 -0.66
N THR A 153 21.41 14.41 -0.57
CA THR A 153 22.54 15.23 -0.99
C THR A 153 23.16 15.85 0.24
N LEU A 154 24.35 16.45 0.08
CA LEU A 154 24.98 17.20 1.17
C LEU A 154 24.04 18.30 1.72
N GLU A 155 23.29 18.97 0.85
CA GLU A 155 22.33 20.01 1.22
C GLU A 155 21.12 19.45 2.00
N SER A 156 20.63 18.26 1.64
CA SER A 156 19.48 17.65 2.29
C SER A 156 19.82 16.80 3.52
N ALA A 157 21.10 16.54 3.78
CA ALA A 157 21.59 15.67 4.86
C ALA A 157 21.05 16.05 6.25
N SER A 158 21.07 17.34 6.61
CA SER A 158 20.55 17.80 7.90
C SER A 158 19.03 17.60 8.03
N ALA A 159 18.28 17.79 6.93
CA ALA A 159 16.84 17.56 6.91
C ALA A 159 16.51 16.06 6.98
N PHE A 160 17.31 15.23 6.31
CA PHE A 160 17.19 13.78 6.37
C PHE A 160 17.44 13.24 7.80
N LEU A 161 18.49 13.71 8.48
CA LEU A 161 18.76 13.30 9.86
C LEU A 161 17.59 13.63 10.79
N ARG A 162 17.02 14.85 10.68
CA ARG A 162 15.82 15.23 11.46
C ARG A 162 14.63 14.31 11.19
N GLU A 163 14.46 13.86 9.95
CA GLU A 163 13.39 12.91 9.60
C GLU A 163 13.65 11.51 10.18
N VAL A 164 14.90 11.05 10.15
CA VAL A 164 15.33 9.78 10.77
C VAL A 164 15.10 9.81 12.28
N GLU A 165 15.42 10.92 12.93
CA GLU A 165 15.33 11.10 14.39
C GLU A 165 13.94 11.56 14.87
N ARG A 166 12.98 11.80 13.97
CA ARG A 166 11.63 12.25 14.36
C ARG A 166 10.94 11.17 15.20
N ASP A 167 10.66 11.48 16.47
CA ASP A 167 10.01 10.57 17.42
C ASP A 167 8.64 10.05 16.94
N GLU A 168 7.89 10.90 16.23
CA GLU A 168 6.55 10.56 15.73
C GLU A 168 6.58 9.72 14.43
N ARG A 169 7.77 9.44 13.85
CA ARG A 169 7.87 8.63 12.63
C ARG A 169 7.54 7.17 12.90
N ASN A 170 6.49 6.69 12.25
CA ASN A 170 5.97 5.32 12.38
C ASN A 170 6.21 4.44 11.15
N TYR A 171 7.04 4.88 10.21
CA TYR A 171 7.43 4.13 9.00
C TYR A 171 8.96 4.09 8.83
N PRO A 172 9.52 2.99 8.28
CA PRO A 172 10.94 2.93 7.94
C PRO A 172 11.31 3.85 6.77
N ILE A 173 12.60 4.17 6.65
CA ILE A 173 13.16 4.88 5.50
C ILE A 173 14.20 3.97 4.86
N VAL A 174 14.02 3.66 3.59
CA VAL A 174 14.94 2.80 2.85
C VAL A 174 15.88 3.66 2.04
N ILE A 175 17.17 3.61 2.39
CA ILE A 175 18.23 4.33 1.69
C ILE A 175 18.99 3.41 0.73
N LEU A 176 19.27 3.91 -0.47
CA LEU A 176 20.05 3.24 -1.51
C LEU A 176 21.27 4.06 -1.88
N SER A 177 22.38 3.37 -2.10
CA SER A 177 23.59 3.95 -2.69
C SER A 177 23.89 3.30 -4.02
N THR A 178 24.64 3.99 -4.87
CA THR A 178 25.17 3.42 -6.10
C THR A 178 26.44 2.60 -5.82
N ASN A 179 26.69 1.63 -6.69
CA ASN A 179 27.96 0.91 -6.74
C ASN A 179 29.03 1.73 -7.50
N ARG A 180 30.20 1.12 -7.75
CA ARG A 180 31.31 1.76 -8.50
C ARG A 180 30.97 2.07 -9.95
N ASP A 181 29.97 1.40 -10.51
CA ASP A 181 29.50 1.58 -11.89
C ASP A 181 28.33 2.58 -11.97
N ASN A 182 28.07 3.31 -10.87
CA ASN A 182 26.95 4.25 -10.72
C ASN A 182 25.56 3.61 -10.83
N GLU A 183 25.45 2.31 -10.53
CA GLU A 183 24.20 1.57 -10.58
C GLU A 183 23.63 1.33 -9.17
N PHE A 184 22.31 1.48 -9.05
CA PHE A 184 21.58 1.07 -7.84
C PHE A 184 21.31 -0.44 -7.86
N PRO A 185 21.29 -1.11 -6.69
CA PRO A 185 20.96 -2.54 -6.60
C PRO A 185 19.53 -2.87 -7.08
N VAL A 186 18.65 -1.87 -7.05
CA VAL A 186 17.31 -1.90 -7.62
C VAL A 186 16.95 -0.49 -8.09
N THR A 187 16.22 -0.37 -9.20
CA THR A 187 15.72 0.93 -9.65
C THR A 187 14.93 1.63 -8.53
N PRO A 188 15.31 2.84 -8.10
CA PRO A 188 14.65 3.53 -6.98
C PRO A 188 13.14 3.67 -7.15
N GLU A 189 12.68 3.98 -8.37
CA GLU A 189 11.26 4.14 -8.71
C GLU A 189 10.50 2.82 -8.58
N ARG A 190 11.15 1.69 -8.90
CA ARG A 190 10.57 0.36 -8.74
C ARG A 190 10.44 0.00 -7.26
N LEU A 191 11.45 0.27 -6.46
CA LEU A 191 11.39 0.02 -5.02
C LEU A 191 10.35 0.91 -4.34
N ARG A 192 10.32 2.20 -4.68
CA ARG A 192 9.28 3.16 -4.26
C ARG A 192 7.89 2.68 -4.66
N SER A 193 7.73 2.11 -5.84
CA SER A 193 6.44 1.54 -6.24
C SER A 193 6.03 0.38 -5.34
N ILE A 194 6.97 -0.46 -4.89
CA ILE A 194 6.66 -1.58 -3.99
C ILE A 194 6.33 -1.10 -2.58
N LEU A 195 7.08 -0.11 -2.09
CA LEU A 195 7.05 0.35 -0.69
C LEU A 195 6.11 1.53 -0.42
N VAL A 196 5.45 2.09 -1.42
CA VAL A 196 4.49 3.20 -1.23
C VAL A 196 3.43 2.89 -0.16
N GLY A 197 3.26 3.83 0.78
CA GLY A 197 2.48 3.74 2.01
C GLY A 197 3.16 2.97 3.16
N LEU A 198 4.24 2.23 2.89
CA LEU A 198 4.99 1.47 3.90
C LEU A 198 6.28 2.14 4.33
N ALA A 199 7.03 2.71 3.37
CA ALA A 199 8.35 3.26 3.63
C ALA A 199 8.68 4.38 2.64
N ASP A 200 9.49 5.34 3.08
CA ASP A 200 10.13 6.26 2.17
C ASP A 200 11.30 5.60 1.47
N VAL A 201 11.58 6.05 0.24
CA VAL A 201 12.74 5.61 -0.55
C VAL A 201 13.63 6.81 -0.80
N VAL A 202 14.87 6.70 -0.37
CA VAL A 202 15.89 7.74 -0.48
C VAL A 202 17.07 7.19 -1.26
N CYS A 203 17.51 7.85 -2.32
CA CYS A 203 18.74 7.49 -3.01
C CYS A 203 19.82 8.53 -2.73
N VAL A 204 21.05 8.06 -2.58
CA VAL A 204 22.24 8.91 -2.66
C VAL A 204 22.66 8.97 -4.12
N PRO A 205 22.60 10.13 -4.79
CA PRO A 205 23.12 10.30 -6.14
C PRO A 205 24.60 9.92 -6.25
N ALA A 206 25.03 9.49 -7.43
CA ALA A 206 26.38 8.96 -7.63
C ALA A 206 27.47 10.03 -7.51
N GLU A 207 27.09 11.28 -7.77
CA GLU A 207 27.94 12.47 -7.73
C GLU A 207 28.17 13.01 -6.31
N GLU A 208 27.40 12.56 -5.33
CA GLU A 208 27.48 13.08 -3.96
C GLU A 208 28.65 12.48 -3.17
N ASP A 209 29.27 13.31 -2.32
CA ASP A 209 30.30 12.84 -1.39
C ASP A 209 29.64 12.13 -0.20
N THR A 210 29.55 10.80 -0.31
CA THR A 210 28.99 9.95 0.74
C THR A 210 29.69 10.07 2.09
N PHE A 211 30.98 10.44 2.13
CA PHE A 211 31.72 10.63 3.39
C PHE A 211 31.35 11.96 4.04
N ALA A 212 31.21 13.03 3.26
CA ALA A 212 30.75 14.32 3.78
C ALA A 212 29.30 14.23 4.31
N ILE A 213 28.44 13.46 3.64
CA ILE A 213 27.09 13.18 4.13
C ILE A 213 27.16 12.33 5.41
N GLU A 214 28.03 11.32 5.47
CA GLU A 214 28.22 10.47 6.66
C GLU A 214 28.60 11.29 7.90
N GLU A 215 29.43 12.33 7.77
CA GLU A 215 29.80 13.20 8.90
C GLU A 215 28.60 13.93 9.52
N ILE A 216 27.58 14.23 8.72
CA ILE A 216 26.36 14.90 9.17
C ILE A 216 25.36 13.88 9.72
N VAL A 217 25.05 12.85 8.92
CA VAL A 217 23.94 11.94 9.20
C VAL A 217 24.37 10.79 10.12
N GLY A 218 25.65 10.44 10.12
CA GLY A 218 26.19 9.30 10.84
C GLY A 218 26.11 8.00 10.06
N ARG A 219 27.17 7.19 10.18
CA ARG A 219 27.37 5.94 9.44
C ARG A 219 26.21 4.95 9.52
N ARG A 220 25.53 4.90 10.67
CA ARG A 220 24.43 3.96 10.94
C ARG A 220 23.25 4.16 9.97
N PHE A 221 23.01 5.38 9.50
CA PHE A 221 21.86 5.72 8.67
C PHE A 221 22.20 5.85 7.19
N MET A 222 23.45 5.54 6.81
CA MET A 222 23.94 5.59 5.43
C MET A 222 23.91 4.23 4.75
N ALA A 223 23.91 4.24 3.43
CA ALA A 223 24.20 3.08 2.59
C ALA A 223 25.44 3.39 1.73
N PHE A 224 26.25 2.36 1.44
CA PHE A 224 27.48 2.50 0.65
C PHE A 224 27.65 1.37 -0.36
N GLY A 225 28.29 1.68 -1.50
CA GLY A 225 28.81 0.68 -2.42
C GLY A 225 27.75 -0.20 -3.09
N GLY A 226 26.59 0.35 -3.43
CA GLY A 226 25.51 -0.39 -4.06
C GLY A 226 24.62 -1.13 -3.06
N ALA A 227 24.68 -0.76 -1.78
CA ALA A 227 23.89 -1.38 -0.73
C ALA A 227 22.56 -0.64 -0.49
N LEU A 228 21.70 -1.33 0.26
CA LEU A 228 20.46 -0.81 0.81
C LEU A 228 20.54 -0.86 2.34
N ASN A 229 20.06 0.18 3.01
CA ASN A 229 19.92 0.23 4.46
C ASN A 229 18.49 0.68 4.84
N ILE A 230 18.00 0.29 6.02
CA ILE A 230 16.62 0.48 6.50
C ILE A 230 16.63 1.06 7.91
#